data_AF-A0A7X5AR12-F1
#
_entry.id   AF-A0A7X5AR12-F1
#
_cell.length_a   1.000
_cell.length_b   1.000
_cell.length_c   1.000
_cell.angle_alpha   90.00
_cell.angle_beta   90.00
_cell.angle_gamma   90.00
#
_symmetry.space_group_name_H-M   'P 1'
#
loop_
_entity.id
_entity.type
_entity.pdbx_description
1 polymer ?
#
loop_
_entity_poly.entity_id
_entity_poly.type
_entity_poly.pdbx_seq_one_letter_code
_entity_poly.pdbx_strand_id
1 'polypeptide(L)'
;MIKDAAKLAELRVLVGYLGEQSPAWWGSHFFGQTAMAFLTPVFGRSAHQAQYQGVLEAARRVHDERIGVGRTLHLFHMPEHYEQGAASLIADREEGERLLAHTASPDNALARLQTLASPQQAEEGPVVVGDLGEDLGTALAVMAGLYLDAFRRGIQTYPYLREAQ
;
A
#
# COMPACT_ATOMS: atom_id res chain seq x y z
N MET A 1 19.85 4.56 -1.30
CA MET A 1 18.42 4.17 -1.18
C MET A 1 17.89 4.70 0.14
N ILE A 2 16.69 5.28 0.13
CA ILE A 2 16.03 5.75 1.35
C ILE A 2 15.68 4.52 2.19
N LYS A 3 16.00 4.55 3.49
CA LYS A 3 15.70 3.47 4.43
C LYS A 3 14.19 3.17 4.40
N ASP A 4 13.83 1.89 4.39
CA ASP A 4 12.44 1.39 4.39
C ASP A 4 11.58 1.66 3.13
N ALA A 5 12.10 2.39 2.12
CA ALA A 5 11.34 2.67 0.89
C ALA A 5 10.91 1.41 0.13
N ALA A 6 11.74 0.37 0.12
CA ALA A 6 11.42 -0.91 -0.51
C ALA A 6 10.29 -1.65 0.22
N LYS A 7 10.32 -1.65 1.56
CA LYS A 7 9.25 -2.24 2.37
C LYS A 7 7.95 -1.47 2.22
N LEU A 8 8.02 -0.14 2.14
CA LEU A 8 6.87 0.72 1.87
C LEU A 8 6.24 0.43 0.49
N ALA A 9 7.06 0.39 -0.57
CA ALA A 9 6.60 0.11 -1.93
C ALA A 9 5.93 -1.27 -2.02
N GLU A 10 6.57 -2.29 -1.44
CA GLU A 10 6.03 -3.64 -1.39
C GLU A 10 4.70 -3.70 -0.63
N LEU A 11 4.62 -3.08 0.54
CA LEU A 11 3.38 -3.06 1.32
C LEU A 11 2.25 -2.34 0.59
N ARG A 12 2.54 -1.24 -0.11
CA ARG A 12 1.56 -0.53 -0.96
C ARG A 12 1.05 -1.37 -2.11
N VAL A 13 1.92 -2.12 -2.78
CA VAL A 13 1.54 -3.02 -3.87
C VAL A 13 0.61 -4.11 -3.34
N LEU A 14 0.98 -4.77 -2.24
CA LEU A 14 0.20 -5.85 -1.63
C LEU A 14 -1.16 -5.37 -1.13
N VAL A 15 -1.18 -4.34 -0.28
CA VAL A 15 -2.41 -3.82 0.32
C VAL A 15 -3.28 -3.15 -0.74
N GLY A 16 -2.65 -2.41 -1.67
CA GLY A 16 -3.28 -1.82 -2.85
C GLY A 16 -4.04 -2.85 -3.69
N TYR A 17 -3.37 -3.95 -4.03
CA TYR A 17 -3.97 -5.06 -4.77
C TYR A 17 -5.11 -5.74 -4.00
N LEU A 18 -4.87 -6.06 -2.72
CA LEU A 18 -5.85 -6.77 -1.89
C LEU A 18 -7.11 -5.94 -1.65
N GLY A 19 -6.99 -4.63 -1.47
CA GLY A 19 -8.16 -3.76 -1.30
C GLY A 19 -8.93 -3.48 -2.58
N GLU A 20 -8.41 -3.79 -3.77
CA GLU A 20 -9.21 -3.85 -5.01
C GLU A 20 -9.99 -5.17 -5.16
N GLN A 21 -9.69 -6.20 -4.36
CA GLN A 21 -10.39 -7.49 -4.41
C GLN A 21 -11.77 -7.41 -3.77
N SER A 22 -12.68 -8.30 -4.15
CA SER A 22 -14.05 -8.29 -3.62
C SER A 22 -14.14 -8.83 -2.18
N PRO A 23 -14.82 -8.15 -1.25
CA PRO A 23 -15.44 -6.82 -1.40
C PRO A 23 -14.39 -5.71 -1.40
N ALA A 24 -14.45 -4.82 -2.40
CA ALA A 24 -13.45 -3.78 -2.61
C ALA A 24 -13.48 -2.72 -1.49
N TRP A 25 -12.31 -2.32 -1.01
CA TRP A 25 -12.12 -1.28 -0.01
C TRP A 25 -12.05 0.12 -0.64
N TRP A 26 -11.57 0.21 -1.88
CA TRP A 26 -11.60 1.43 -2.68
C TRP A 26 -12.01 1.10 -4.12
N GLY A 27 -12.66 2.07 -4.76
CA GLY A 27 -13.16 1.93 -6.12
C GLY A 27 -12.07 2.15 -7.17
N SER A 28 -11.28 1.11 -7.46
CA SER A 28 -10.36 1.10 -8.61
C SER A 28 -10.10 -0.32 -9.12
N HIS A 29 -9.53 -0.41 -10.31
CA HIS A 29 -9.17 -1.68 -10.96
C HIS A 29 -7.79 -1.61 -11.64
N PHE A 30 -6.83 -0.92 -11.02
CA PHE A 30 -5.49 -0.76 -11.59
C PHE A 30 -4.68 -2.06 -11.54
N PHE A 31 -4.96 -2.97 -10.61
CA PHE A 31 -4.43 -4.34 -10.61
C PHE A 31 -5.40 -5.38 -11.20
N GLY A 32 -6.48 -4.95 -11.83
CA GLY A 32 -7.38 -5.86 -12.54
C GLY A 32 -6.67 -6.55 -13.71
N GLN A 33 -7.16 -7.74 -14.10
CA GLN A 33 -6.59 -8.55 -15.19
C GLN A 33 -6.47 -7.78 -16.52
N THR A 34 -7.37 -6.84 -16.77
CA THR A 34 -7.40 -6.05 -18.01
C THR A 34 -6.66 -4.71 -17.89
N ALA A 35 -6.20 -4.31 -16.70
CA ALA A 35 -5.67 -2.97 -16.47
C ALA A 35 -4.52 -2.61 -17.42
N MET A 36 -3.57 -3.53 -17.61
CA MET A 36 -2.42 -3.31 -18.48
C MET A 36 -2.80 -3.14 -19.95
N ALA A 37 -3.89 -3.75 -20.42
CA ALA A 37 -4.39 -3.53 -21.77
C ALA A 37 -4.90 -2.10 -21.98
N PHE A 38 -5.38 -1.43 -20.91
CA PHE A 38 -5.79 -0.02 -20.95
C PHE A 38 -4.63 0.95 -20.71
N LEU A 39 -3.70 0.60 -19.82
CA LEU A 39 -2.59 1.49 -19.44
C LEU A 39 -1.47 1.51 -20.48
N THR A 40 -1.13 0.36 -21.07
CA THR A 40 0.00 0.26 -22.02
C THR A 40 -0.13 1.18 -23.24
N PRO A 41 -1.31 1.32 -23.88
CA PRO A 41 -1.46 2.26 -25.01
C PRO A 41 -1.22 3.73 -24.66
N VAL A 42 -1.49 4.14 -23.40
CA VAL A 42 -1.39 5.53 -22.96
C VAL A 42 -0.01 5.84 -22.38
N PHE A 43 0.51 4.94 -21.55
CA PHE A 43 1.71 5.16 -20.75
C PHE A 43 2.94 4.43 -21.28
N GLY A 44 2.79 3.46 -22.19
CA GLY A 44 3.88 2.70 -22.78
C GLY A 44 4.78 2.08 -21.70
N ARG A 45 6.05 2.51 -21.66
CA ARG A 45 7.06 2.00 -20.71
C ARG A 45 6.77 2.35 -19.25
N SER A 46 5.95 3.37 -18.96
CA SER A 46 5.58 3.75 -17.59
C SER A 46 4.24 3.16 -17.14
N ALA A 47 3.69 2.17 -17.85
CA ALA A 47 2.39 1.59 -17.52
C ALA A 47 2.33 0.98 -16.11
N HIS A 48 3.39 0.34 -15.62
CA HIS A 48 3.48 -0.15 -14.23
C HIS A 48 3.48 0.98 -13.20
N GLN A 49 4.14 2.10 -13.51
CA GLN A 49 4.10 3.29 -12.66
C GLN A 49 2.69 3.88 -12.63
N ALA A 50 2.00 3.96 -13.78
CA ALA A 50 0.62 4.42 -13.84
C ALA A 50 -0.34 3.48 -13.08
N GLN A 51 -0.14 2.17 -13.17
CA GLN A 51 -0.87 1.17 -12.38
C GLN A 51 -0.72 1.43 -10.89
N TYR A 52 0.53 1.51 -10.40
CA TYR A 52 0.83 1.76 -9.00
C TYR A 52 0.30 3.12 -8.50
N GLN A 53 0.45 4.18 -9.29
CA GLN A 53 -0.05 5.51 -8.91
C GLN A 53 -1.58 5.54 -8.87
N GLY A 54 -2.25 4.85 -9.79
CA GLY A 54 -3.70 4.77 -9.83
C GLY A 54 -4.29 4.14 -8.56
N VAL A 55 -3.74 3.00 -8.12
CA VAL A 55 -4.17 2.37 -6.86
C VAL A 55 -3.78 3.21 -5.64
N LEU A 56 -2.61 3.85 -5.66
CA LEU A 56 -2.13 4.71 -4.57
C LEU A 56 -3.13 5.84 -4.31
N GLU A 57 -3.55 6.55 -5.37
CA GLU A 57 -4.50 7.66 -5.26
C GLU A 57 -5.91 7.19 -4.88
N ALA A 58 -6.36 6.03 -5.37
CA ALA A 58 -7.65 5.46 -5.01
C ALA A 58 -7.71 5.11 -3.51
N ALA A 59 -6.69 4.41 -3.03
CA ALA A 59 -6.57 4.07 -1.62
C ALA A 59 -6.38 5.32 -0.77
N ARG A 60 -5.54 6.29 -1.19
CA ARG A 60 -5.31 7.54 -0.48
C ARG A 60 -6.62 8.29 -0.20
N ARG A 61 -7.47 8.49 -1.21
CA ARG A 61 -8.75 9.20 -1.04
C ARG A 61 -9.61 8.58 0.07
N VAL A 62 -9.76 7.26 0.06
CA VAL A 62 -10.55 6.55 1.09
C VAL A 62 -9.91 6.69 2.48
N HIS A 63 -8.58 6.62 2.57
CA HIS A 63 -7.88 6.79 3.84
C HIS A 63 -8.00 8.22 4.39
N ASP A 64 -7.76 9.22 3.54
CA ASP A 64 -7.89 10.64 3.87
C ASP A 64 -9.31 10.97 4.35
N GLU A 65 -10.35 10.40 3.71
CA GLU A 65 -11.75 10.57 4.13
C GLU A 65 -12.06 9.97 5.51
N ARG A 66 -11.40 8.86 5.86
CA ARG A 66 -11.68 8.11 7.12
C ARG A 66 -10.82 8.60 8.29
N ILE A 67 -9.57 8.96 8.04
CA ILE A 67 -8.59 9.37 9.06
C ILE A 67 -8.59 10.89 9.23
N GLY A 68 -8.79 11.64 8.14
CA GLY A 68 -8.51 13.06 8.05
C GLY A 68 -7.13 13.37 7.46
N VAL A 69 -6.95 14.60 6.99
CA VAL A 69 -5.72 15.11 6.36
C VAL A 69 -5.04 16.11 7.30
N GLY A 70 -3.71 16.16 7.28
CA GLY A 70 -2.92 17.14 8.02
C GLY A 70 -1.78 16.47 8.77
N ARG A 71 -1.97 16.25 10.08
CA ARG A 71 -0.92 15.71 10.98
C ARG A 71 -0.94 14.19 11.11
N THR A 72 -1.49 13.52 10.09
CA THR A 72 -1.71 12.08 10.02
C THR A 72 -1.05 11.55 8.75
N LEU A 73 -0.28 10.48 8.89
CA LEU A 73 0.43 9.83 7.81
C LEU A 73 -0.04 8.39 7.75
N HIS A 74 -0.38 7.89 6.58
CA HIS A 74 -0.80 6.50 6.42
C HIS A 74 -0.09 5.87 5.24
N LEU A 75 -0.29 4.56 5.06
CA LEU A 75 0.43 3.78 4.06
C LEU A 75 0.46 4.45 2.68
N PHE A 76 -0.64 5.08 2.26
CA PHE A 76 -0.82 5.70 0.94
C PHE A 76 -0.55 7.22 0.91
N HIS A 77 -0.15 7.83 2.03
CA HIS A 77 0.16 9.25 2.14
C HIS A 77 1.27 9.45 3.18
N MET A 78 2.51 9.44 2.69
CA MET A 78 3.74 9.57 3.47
C MET A 78 4.48 10.86 3.06
N PRO A 79 5.48 11.31 3.85
CA PRO A 79 6.33 12.44 3.45
C PRO A 79 7.04 12.22 2.10
N GLU A 80 7.24 13.31 1.36
CA GLU A 80 7.72 13.33 -0.03
C GLU A 80 8.93 12.42 -0.32
N HIS A 81 9.92 12.39 0.59
CA HIS A 81 11.11 11.57 0.38
C HIS A 81 10.77 10.06 0.33
N TYR A 82 9.84 9.58 1.17
CA TYR A 82 9.37 8.19 1.08
C TYR A 82 8.56 7.94 -0.19
N GLU A 83 7.74 8.91 -0.61
CA GLU A 83 6.96 8.82 -1.85
C GLU A 83 7.86 8.69 -3.08
N GLN A 84 8.89 9.55 -3.19
CA GLN A 84 9.89 9.48 -4.26
C GLN A 84 10.68 8.17 -4.22
N GLY A 85 11.05 7.70 -3.03
CA GLY A 85 11.77 6.45 -2.84
C GLY A 85 10.95 5.24 -3.34
N ALA A 86 9.69 5.14 -2.93
CA ALA A 86 8.81 4.05 -3.36
C ALA A 86 8.51 4.13 -4.86
N ALA A 87 8.21 5.32 -5.39
CA ALA A 87 7.93 5.50 -6.82
C ALA A 87 9.14 5.17 -7.71
N SER A 88 10.37 5.47 -7.26
CA SER A 88 11.59 5.14 -8.00
C SER A 88 11.80 3.62 -8.12
N LEU A 89 11.44 2.84 -7.10
CA LEU A 89 11.55 1.38 -7.15
C LEU A 89 10.55 0.76 -8.13
N ILE A 90 9.35 1.32 -8.24
CA ILE A 90 8.34 0.88 -9.21
C ILE A 90 8.72 1.29 -10.64
N ALA A 91 9.39 2.44 -10.80
CA ALA A 91 9.86 2.92 -12.10
C ALA A 91 11.06 2.12 -12.62
N ASP A 92 11.86 1.52 -11.73
CA ASP A 92 12.88 0.57 -12.12
C ASP A 92 12.23 -0.71 -12.68
N ARG A 93 12.73 -1.18 -13.82
CA ARG A 93 12.10 -2.29 -14.55
C ARG A 93 12.17 -3.61 -13.78
N GLU A 94 13.35 -3.96 -13.29
CA GLU A 94 13.58 -5.26 -12.64
C GLU A 94 12.90 -5.28 -11.26
N GLU A 95 13.10 -4.21 -10.50
CA GLU A 95 12.53 -4.09 -9.16
C GLU A 95 11.00 -3.93 -9.20
N GLY A 96 10.48 -3.15 -10.16
CA GLY A 96 9.05 -3.00 -10.38
C GLY A 96 8.38 -4.33 -10.76
N GLU A 97 8.95 -5.09 -11.71
CA GLU A 97 8.47 -6.43 -12.07
C GLU A 97 8.50 -7.37 -10.85
N ARG A 98 9.56 -7.33 -10.03
CA ARG A 98 9.70 -8.14 -8.81
C ARG A 98 8.61 -7.82 -7.78
N LEU A 99 8.36 -6.53 -7.52
CA LEU A 99 7.34 -6.10 -6.55
C LEU A 99 5.93 -6.47 -7.01
N LEU A 100 5.63 -6.26 -8.30
CA LEU A 100 4.32 -6.55 -8.90
C LEU A 100 4.05 -8.05 -9.03
N ALA A 101 5.08 -8.91 -9.09
CA ALA A 101 4.90 -10.36 -9.14
C ALA A 101 4.12 -10.92 -7.93
N HIS A 102 4.12 -10.23 -6.80
CA HIS A 102 3.35 -10.62 -5.62
C HIS A 102 1.83 -10.46 -5.79
N THR A 103 1.37 -9.69 -6.80
CA THR A 103 -0.07 -9.48 -7.07
C THR A 103 -0.64 -10.47 -8.08
N ALA A 104 0.04 -11.60 -8.31
CA ALA A 104 -0.43 -12.63 -9.24
C ALA A 104 -1.74 -13.30 -8.79
N SER A 105 -1.99 -13.40 -7.48
CA SER A 105 -3.24 -13.89 -6.89
C SER A 105 -3.45 -13.34 -5.48
N PRO A 106 -4.70 -13.32 -4.95
CA PRO A 106 -4.96 -12.90 -3.57
C PRO A 106 -4.20 -13.72 -2.54
N ASP A 107 -4.09 -15.04 -2.75
CA ASP A 107 -3.37 -15.95 -1.85
C ASP A 107 -1.87 -15.64 -1.81
N ASN A 108 -1.25 -15.33 -2.95
CA ASN A 108 0.16 -14.95 -3.02
C ASN A 108 0.40 -13.63 -2.27
N ALA A 109 -0.45 -12.63 -2.52
CA ALA A 109 -0.35 -11.34 -1.86
C ALA A 109 -0.56 -11.44 -0.34
N LEU A 110 -1.55 -12.22 0.11
CA LEU A 110 -1.78 -12.49 1.54
C LEU A 110 -0.61 -13.23 2.20
N ALA A 111 -0.06 -14.25 1.53
CA ALA A 111 1.09 -14.99 2.01
C ALA A 111 2.31 -14.07 2.14
N ARG A 112 2.57 -13.21 1.14
CA ARG A 112 3.66 -12.23 1.22
C ARG A 112 3.43 -11.21 2.32
N LEU A 113 2.22 -10.66 2.44
CA LEU A 113 1.85 -9.71 3.50
C LEU A 113 2.08 -10.33 4.89
N GLN A 114 1.75 -11.61 5.08
CA GLN A 114 2.02 -12.35 6.31
C GLN A 114 3.50 -12.40 6.69
N THR A 115 4.42 -12.45 5.73
CA THR A 115 5.87 -12.43 6.01
C THR A 115 6.40 -11.06 6.45
N LEU A 116 5.70 -9.97 6.10
CA LEU A 116 6.07 -8.60 6.45
C LEU A 116 5.44 -8.14 7.76
N ALA A 117 4.34 -8.79 8.15
CA ALA A 117 3.51 -8.45 9.29
C ALA A 117 4.15 -8.83 10.63
N SER A 118 4.03 -7.92 11.61
CA SER A 118 4.03 -8.32 13.02
C SER A 118 2.61 -8.80 13.41
N PRO A 119 2.45 -9.72 14.37
CA PRO A 119 1.12 -10.13 14.83
C PRO A 119 0.36 -8.93 15.41
N GLN A 120 -0.83 -8.66 14.87
CA GLN A 120 -1.72 -7.58 15.31
C GLN A 120 -3.17 -8.08 15.26
N GLN A 121 -4.04 -7.41 16.01
CA GLN A 121 -5.48 -7.59 15.92
C GLN A 121 -6.08 -6.30 15.39
N ALA A 122 -6.75 -6.38 14.25
CA ALA A 122 -7.32 -5.21 13.61
C ALA A 122 -8.67 -4.81 14.24
N GLU A 123 -8.94 -3.52 14.23
CA GLU A 123 -10.25 -2.96 14.53
C GLU A 123 -10.79 -2.28 13.26
N GLU A 124 -12.12 -2.21 13.15
CA GLU A 124 -12.77 -1.53 12.03
C GLU A 124 -12.63 -0.01 12.21
N GLY A 125 -12.22 0.68 11.14
CA GLY A 125 -11.99 2.12 11.14
C GLY A 125 -10.52 2.54 11.35
N PRO A 126 -10.29 3.84 11.65
CA PRO A 126 -8.96 4.39 11.85
C PRO A 126 -8.25 3.84 13.09
N VAL A 127 -6.99 3.42 12.93
CA VAL A 127 -6.18 2.86 14.03
C VAL A 127 -4.84 3.59 14.12
N VAL A 128 -4.54 4.15 15.29
CA VAL A 128 -3.24 4.80 15.54
C VAL A 128 -2.18 3.73 15.76
N VAL A 129 -1.14 3.75 14.93
CA VAL A 129 0.04 2.88 15.07
C VAL A 129 1.10 3.50 15.98
N GLY A 130 1.18 4.84 16.02
CA GLY A 130 2.14 5.59 16.81
C GLY A 130 2.44 6.95 16.18
N ASP A 131 3.63 7.48 16.45
CA ASP A 131 4.15 8.69 15.82
C ASP A 131 5.22 8.32 14.78
N LEU A 132 5.45 9.19 13.78
CA LEU A 132 6.56 9.01 12.83
C LEU A 132 7.89 9.20 13.56
N GLY A 133 8.51 8.09 13.96
CA GLY A 133 9.85 8.05 14.55
C GLY A 133 10.93 7.57 13.58
N GLU A 134 12.13 7.32 14.10
CA GLU A 134 13.31 6.88 13.32
C GLU A 134 13.21 5.44 12.77
N ASP A 135 12.27 4.65 13.30
CA ASP A 135 12.05 3.24 12.91
C ASP A 135 10.71 3.04 12.19
N LEU A 136 10.63 3.57 10.97
CA LEU A 136 9.50 3.34 10.07
C LEU A 136 9.33 1.84 9.76
N GLY A 137 10.41 1.07 9.70
CA GLY A 137 10.37 -0.37 9.45
C GLY A 137 9.48 -1.15 10.44
N THR A 138 9.53 -0.80 11.72
CA THR A 138 8.65 -1.38 12.75
C THR A 138 7.20 -0.93 12.57
N ALA A 139 6.96 0.36 12.33
CA ALA A 139 5.61 0.87 12.05
C ALA A 139 4.97 0.18 10.84
N LEU A 140 5.72 -0.03 9.74
CA LEU A 140 5.25 -0.74 8.56
C LEU A 140 4.94 -2.22 8.86
N ALA A 141 5.67 -2.88 9.77
CA ALA A 141 5.36 -4.24 10.19
C ALA A 141 4.03 -4.31 10.95
N VAL A 142 3.76 -3.34 11.82
CA VAL A 142 2.49 -3.22 12.55
C VAL A 142 1.34 -2.95 11.58
N MET A 143 1.50 -1.98 10.67
CA MET A 143 0.51 -1.72 9.62
C MET A 143 0.21 -2.97 8.79
N ALA A 144 1.25 -3.71 8.37
CA ALA A 144 1.10 -4.96 7.64
C ALA A 144 0.28 -6.01 8.43
N GLY A 145 0.51 -6.11 9.75
CA GLY A 145 -0.28 -6.97 10.63
C GLY A 145 -1.75 -6.58 10.70
N LEU A 146 -2.04 -5.29 10.85
CA LEU A 146 -3.40 -4.77 10.90
C LEU A 146 -4.14 -5.04 9.58
N TYR A 147 -3.54 -4.71 8.44
CA TYR A 147 -4.14 -5.02 7.13
C TYR A 147 -4.37 -6.52 6.94
N LEU A 148 -3.41 -7.35 7.31
CA LEU A 148 -3.52 -8.79 7.16
C LEU A 148 -4.69 -9.38 7.94
N ASP A 149 -4.81 -9.04 9.22
CA ASP A 149 -5.92 -9.50 10.06
C ASP A 149 -7.27 -8.97 9.54
N ALA A 150 -7.30 -7.71 9.12
CA ALA A 150 -8.49 -7.08 8.55
C ALA A 150 -8.95 -7.73 7.25
N PHE A 151 -8.03 -8.03 6.31
CA PHE A 151 -8.36 -8.75 5.07
C PHE A 151 -8.90 -10.15 5.36
N ARG A 152 -8.32 -10.89 6.31
CA ARG A 152 -8.80 -12.23 6.70
C ARG A 152 -10.19 -12.21 7.31
N ARG A 153 -10.53 -11.14 8.03
CA ARG A 153 -11.81 -10.97 8.72
C ARG A 153 -12.86 -10.24 7.89
N GLY A 154 -12.47 -9.66 6.75
CA GLY A 154 -13.36 -8.88 5.89
C GLY A 154 -13.82 -7.56 6.50
N ILE A 155 -13.00 -6.93 7.35
CA ILE A 155 -13.28 -5.61 7.95
C ILE A 155 -12.35 -4.55 7.36
N GLN A 156 -12.78 -3.29 7.32
CA GLN A 156 -11.95 -2.20 6.81
C GLN A 156 -11.19 -1.54 7.96
N THR A 157 -9.85 -1.55 7.90
CA THR A 157 -9.00 -0.87 8.87
C THR A 157 -8.14 0.19 8.17
N TYR A 158 -7.87 1.30 8.85
CA TYR A 158 -7.10 2.41 8.31
C TYR A 158 -5.97 2.81 9.28
N PRO A 159 -4.86 2.04 9.32
CA PRO A 159 -3.72 2.32 10.18
C PRO A 159 -3.00 3.61 9.78
N TYR A 160 -2.68 4.44 10.77
CA TYR A 160 -1.98 5.70 10.55
C TYR A 160 -1.00 6.04 11.68
N LEU A 161 -0.01 6.86 11.35
CA LEU A 161 0.94 7.50 12.25
C LEU A 161 0.54 8.95 12.44
N ARG A 162 0.92 9.54 13.57
CA ARG A 162 0.91 10.99 13.76
C ARG A 162 2.25 11.57 13.37
N GLU A 163 2.28 12.78 12.85
CA GLU A 163 3.54 13.51 12.73
C GLU A 163 4.14 13.75 14.13
N ALA A 164 5.45 13.50 14.29
CA ALA A 164 6.15 13.84 15.52
C ALA A 164 6.06 15.34 15.79
N GLN A 165 5.85 15.71 17.07
CA GLN A 165 5.80 17.11 17.51
C GLN A 165 7.17 17.74 17.59
#